data_AF-A0A497LKI6-F1
#
_entry.id   AF-A0A497LKI6-F1
#
_cell.length_a   1.000
_cell.length_b   1.000
_cell.length_c   1.000
_cell.angle_alpha   90.00
_cell.angle_beta   90.00
_cell.angle_gamma   90.00
#
_symmetry.space_group_name_H-M   'P 1'
#
loop_
_entity.id
_entity.type
_entity.pdbx_description
1 polymer ?
#
loop_
_entity_poly.entity_id
_entity_poly.type
_entity_poly.pdbx_seq_one_letter_code
_entity_poly.pdbx_strand_id
1 'polypeptide(L)'
;MYNVLKRVETMAVNDKISKALKSAINHLENSISTLKNKDENSFADAVWHVAAELEYALFLFSVTLQNEKDKSGWRINPKRKKYEVGQTLVTVQSLLNEAEKHMESKKLLDAYKKTYIARHHILKVQEDLAKKKREALKKKAGKAKK
;
A
#
# COMPACT_ATOMS: atom_id res chain seq x y z
N MET A 1 -36.13 4.99 -7.42
CA MET A 1 -35.53 3.66 -7.22
C MET A 1 -34.06 3.59 -7.67
N TYR A 2 -33.70 4.05 -8.87
CA TYR A 2 -32.32 4.03 -9.41
C TYR A 2 -31.26 4.71 -8.51
N ASN A 3 -31.59 5.86 -7.91
CA ASN A 3 -30.66 6.58 -7.01
C ASN A 3 -30.41 5.87 -5.67
N VAL A 4 -31.34 5.02 -5.21
CA VAL A 4 -31.18 4.26 -3.96
C VAL A 4 -30.26 3.06 -4.20
N LEU A 5 -30.45 2.34 -5.31
CA LEU A 5 -29.58 1.24 -5.73
C LEU A 5 -28.12 1.68 -5.89
N LYS A 6 -27.88 2.78 -6.62
CA LYS A 6 -26.53 3.33 -6.80
C LYS A 6 -25.88 3.74 -5.47
N ARG A 7 -26.66 4.28 -4.53
CA ARG A 7 -26.16 4.66 -3.19
C ARG A 7 -25.78 3.42 -2.37
N VAL A 8 -26.57 2.35 -2.42
CA VAL A 8 -26.30 1.08 -1.72
C VAL A 8 -25.04 0.41 -2.26
N GLU A 9 -24.87 0.36 -3.59
CA GLU A 9 -23.65 -0.17 -4.22
C GLU A 9 -22.41 0.63 -3.83
N THR A 10 -22.51 1.96 -3.78
CA THR A 10 -21.39 2.83 -3.37
C THR A 10 -21.00 2.60 -1.90
N MET A 11 -21.99 2.42 -1.00
CA MET A 11 -21.73 2.10 0.40
C MET A 11 -21.04 0.74 0.55
N ALA A 12 -21.49 -0.28 -0.19
CA ALA A 12 -20.86 -1.60 -0.17
C ALA A 12 -19.41 -1.59 -0.68
N VAL A 13 -19.08 -0.74 -1.67
CA VAL A 13 -17.70 -0.57 -2.14
C VAL A 13 -16.84 0.16 -1.12
N ASN A 14 -17.36 1.21 -0.47
CA ASN A 14 -16.63 1.93 0.58
C ASN A 14 -16.28 1.01 1.76
N ASP A 15 -17.18 0.09 2.15
CA ASP A 15 -16.89 -0.90 3.18
C ASP A 15 -15.76 -1.85 2.77
N LYS A 16 -15.71 -2.25 1.49
CA LYS A 16 -14.62 -3.08 0.96
C LYS A 16 -13.29 -2.33 0.97
N ILE A 17 -13.29 -1.05 0.60
CA ILE A 17 -12.09 -0.18 0.68
C ILE A 17 -11.60 -0.11 2.13
N SER A 18 -12.48 0.19 3.08
CA SER A 18 -12.12 0.27 4.50
C SER A 18 -11.57 -1.06 5.03
N LYS A 19 -12.16 -2.19 4.64
CA LYS A 19 -11.66 -3.53 5.00
C LYS A 19 -10.26 -3.79 4.44
N ALA A 20 -10.01 -3.45 3.18
CA ALA A 20 -8.69 -3.59 2.56
C ALA A 20 -7.64 -2.71 3.26
N LEU A 21 -7.97 -1.46 3.62
CA LEU A 21 -7.07 -0.58 4.36
C LEU A 21 -6.72 -1.16 5.74
N LYS A 22 -7.70 -1.68 6.48
CA LYS A 22 -7.46 -2.36 7.77
C LYS A 22 -6.58 -3.60 7.62
N SER A 23 -6.84 -4.40 6.60
CA SER A 23 -6.01 -5.57 6.28
C SER A 23 -4.56 -5.14 5.98
N ALA A 24 -4.38 -4.10 5.17
CA ALA A 24 -3.06 -3.54 4.87
C ALA A 24 -2.34 -3.05 6.14
N ILE A 25 -3.04 -2.41 7.09
CA ILE A 25 -2.48 -1.98 8.38
C ILE A 25 -2.03 -3.19 9.21
N ASN A 26 -2.86 -4.23 9.33
CA ASN A 26 -2.49 -5.44 10.08
C ASN A 26 -1.25 -6.13 9.49
N HIS A 27 -1.18 -6.25 8.15
CA HIS A 27 -0.01 -6.79 7.49
C HIS A 27 1.22 -5.89 7.65
N LEU A 28 1.04 -4.57 7.69
CA LEU A 28 2.11 -3.62 7.92
C LEU A 28 2.68 -3.75 9.33
N GLU A 29 1.83 -3.89 10.35
CA GLU A 29 2.27 -4.15 11.72
C GLU A 29 3.05 -5.46 11.81
N ASN A 30 2.59 -6.52 11.13
CA ASN A 30 3.33 -7.77 11.02
C ASN A 30 4.69 -7.56 10.33
N SER A 31 4.75 -6.74 9.26
CA SER A 31 6.02 -6.42 8.59
C SER A 31 6.99 -5.67 9.51
N ILE A 32 6.51 -4.77 10.37
CA ILE A 32 7.33 -4.06 11.34
C ILE A 32 7.87 -5.03 12.41
N SER A 33 7.03 -5.95 12.88
CA SER A 33 7.41 -6.97 13.86
C SER A 33 8.47 -7.94 13.32
N THR A 34 8.23 -8.50 12.13
CA THR A 34 9.16 -9.43 11.46
C THR A 34 10.50 -8.77 11.09
N LEU A 35 10.48 -7.48 10.71
CA LEU A 35 11.70 -6.70 10.50
C LEU A 35 12.55 -6.59 11.78
N LYS A 36 11.92 -6.31 12.93
CA LYS A 36 12.61 -6.23 14.23
C LYS A 36 13.22 -7.58 14.63
N ASN A 37 12.52 -8.67 14.35
CA ASN A 37 12.97 -10.03 14.62
C ASN A 37 14.02 -10.54 13.62
N LYS A 38 14.40 -9.73 12.62
CA LYS A 38 15.36 -10.08 11.54
C LYS A 38 14.96 -11.31 10.72
N ASP A 39 13.67 -11.62 10.68
CA ASP A 39 13.14 -12.68 9.81
C ASP A 39 12.87 -12.11 8.42
N GLU A 40 13.86 -12.22 7.53
CA GLU A 40 13.80 -11.63 6.20
C GLU A 40 12.72 -12.23 5.29
N ASN A 41 12.41 -13.51 5.45
CA ASN A 41 11.41 -14.18 4.60
C ASN A 41 10.00 -13.76 5.00
N SER A 42 9.69 -13.84 6.30
CA SER A 42 8.39 -13.41 6.82
C SER A 42 8.20 -11.91 6.64
N PHE A 43 9.27 -11.11 6.76
CA PHE A 43 9.23 -9.69 6.43
C PHE A 43 8.84 -9.45 4.97
N ALA A 44 9.52 -10.13 4.04
CA ALA A 44 9.22 -9.97 2.61
C ALA A 44 7.77 -10.38 2.29
N ASP A 45 7.30 -11.49 2.86
CA ASP A 45 5.93 -11.98 2.68
C ASP A 45 4.89 -10.99 3.20
N ALA A 46 5.08 -10.47 4.42
CA ALA A 46 4.20 -9.45 4.99
C ALA A 46 4.15 -8.19 4.11
N VAL A 47 5.28 -7.73 3.58
CA VAL A 47 5.34 -6.58 2.66
C VAL A 47 4.56 -6.85 1.36
N TRP A 48 4.58 -8.08 0.83
CA TRP A 48 3.78 -8.46 -0.33
C TRP A 48 2.28 -8.41 -0.04
N HIS A 49 1.85 -8.85 1.14
CA HIS A 49 0.45 -8.74 1.55
C HIS A 49 0.00 -7.29 1.69
N VAL A 50 0.82 -6.41 2.30
CA VAL A 50 0.52 -4.97 2.33
C VAL A 50 0.34 -4.43 0.90
N ALA A 51 1.23 -4.77 -0.02
CA ALA A 51 1.14 -4.30 -1.40
C ALA A 51 -0.15 -4.75 -2.09
N ALA A 52 -0.53 -6.02 -1.93
CA ALA A 52 -1.73 -6.59 -2.54
C ALA A 52 -3.00 -5.89 -2.05
N GLU A 53 -3.12 -5.67 -0.74
CA GLU A 53 -4.28 -4.98 -0.16
C GLU A 53 -4.37 -3.52 -0.60
N LEU A 54 -3.23 -2.83 -0.73
CA LEU A 54 -3.20 -1.46 -1.24
C LEU A 54 -3.57 -1.37 -2.73
N GLU A 55 -3.10 -2.29 -3.57
CA GLU A 55 -3.52 -2.35 -4.98
C GLU A 55 -5.01 -2.63 -5.10
N TYR A 56 -5.55 -3.54 -4.28
CA TYR A 56 -6.98 -3.83 -4.25
C TYR A 56 -7.80 -2.60 -3.83
N ALA A 57 -7.38 -1.90 -2.78
CA ALA A 57 -8.02 -0.66 -2.36
C ALA A 57 -7.97 0.41 -3.46
N LEU A 58 -6.81 0.60 -4.12
CA LEU A 58 -6.64 1.55 -5.22
C LEU A 58 -7.51 1.20 -6.44
N PHE A 59 -7.64 -0.08 -6.76
CA PHE A 59 -8.55 -0.54 -7.79
C PHE A 59 -9.99 -0.15 -7.45
N LEU A 60 -10.47 -0.42 -6.23
CA LEU A 60 -11.82 -0.04 -5.80
C LEU A 60 -12.02 1.48 -5.83
N PHE A 61 -11.06 2.28 -5.35
CA PHE A 61 -11.10 3.73 -5.48
C PHE A 61 -11.21 4.17 -6.94
N SER A 62 -10.47 3.52 -7.84
CA SER A 62 -10.47 3.88 -9.27
C SER A 62 -11.86 3.72 -9.90
N VAL A 63 -12.62 2.70 -9.48
CA VAL A 63 -13.99 2.40 -9.90
C VAL A 63 -14.98 3.38 -9.28
N THR A 64 -14.83 3.71 -7.98
CA THR A 64 -15.74 4.63 -7.28
C THR A 64 -15.58 6.07 -7.75
N LEU A 65 -14.35 6.52 -8.01
CA LEU A 65 -14.02 7.89 -8.39
C LEU A 65 -14.11 8.17 -9.91
N GLN A 66 -14.70 7.27 -10.72
CA GLN A 66 -14.77 7.44 -12.18
C GLN A 66 -15.54 8.69 -12.63
N ASN A 67 -16.49 9.18 -11.82
CA ASN A 67 -17.35 10.30 -12.17
C ASN A 67 -16.94 11.65 -11.56
N GLU A 68 -15.93 11.69 -10.69
CA GLU A 68 -15.40 12.96 -10.20
C GLU A 68 -14.57 13.61 -11.32
N LYS A 69 -15.10 14.69 -11.90
CA LYS A 69 -14.44 15.57 -12.87
C LYS A 69 -13.08 16.12 -12.40
N ASP A 70 -12.68 15.85 -11.16
CA ASP A 70 -11.49 16.37 -10.48
C ASP A 70 -10.24 15.50 -10.57
N LYS A 71 -10.22 14.47 -11.42
CA LYS A 71 -8.95 13.78 -11.76
C LYS A 71 -7.98 14.67 -12.56
N SER A 72 -8.42 15.83 -13.06
CA SER A 72 -7.60 16.76 -13.83
C SER A 72 -6.62 17.53 -12.95
N GLY A 73 -5.47 16.94 -12.67
CA GLY A 73 -4.31 17.68 -12.14
C GLY A 73 -3.46 16.94 -11.12
N TRP A 74 -3.94 15.82 -10.56
CA TRP A 74 -3.20 15.11 -9.53
C TRP A 74 -2.15 14.17 -10.12
N ARG A 75 -0.95 14.72 -10.38
CA ARG A 75 0.28 13.94 -10.59
C ARG A 75 1.17 14.10 -9.37
N ILE A 76 0.96 13.29 -8.31
CA ILE A 76 2.03 13.15 -7.33
C ILE A 76 3.12 12.31 -8.00
N ASN A 77 4.28 12.92 -8.19
CA ASN A 77 5.54 12.21 -8.30
C ASN A 77 6.15 12.21 -6.89
N PRO A 78 5.96 11.16 -6.07
CA PRO A 78 6.46 11.17 -4.70
C PRO A 78 7.97 11.29 -4.79
N LYS A 79 8.55 12.33 -4.18
CA LYS A 79 10.01 12.53 -4.19
C LYS A 79 10.65 11.26 -3.63
N ARG A 80 11.46 10.58 -4.46
CA ARG A 80 12.22 9.38 -4.09
C ARG A 80 13.37 9.76 -3.16
N LYS A 81 13.07 10.09 -1.91
CA LYS A 81 14.09 10.19 -0.87
C LYS A 81 14.51 8.77 -0.49
N LYS A 82 15.83 8.54 -0.38
CA LYS A 82 16.37 7.29 0.17
C LYS A 82 16.07 7.28 1.67
N TYR A 83 14.97 6.66 2.05
CA TYR A 83 14.67 6.37 3.44
C TYR A 83 15.13 4.94 3.76
N GLU A 84 15.54 4.73 5.00
CA GLU A 84 15.69 3.38 5.55
C GLU A 84 14.33 2.65 5.50
N VAL A 85 14.35 1.33 5.35
CA VAL A 85 13.13 0.50 5.29
C VAL A 85 12.25 0.74 6.51
N GLY A 86 12.82 0.75 7.72
CA GLY A 86 12.07 1.01 8.96
C GLY A 86 11.35 2.36 8.94
N GLN A 87 12.05 3.44 8.58
CA GLN A 87 11.46 4.77 8.47
C GLN A 87 10.35 4.81 7.41
N THR A 88 10.53 4.08 6.31
CA THR A 88 9.53 3.97 5.24
C THR A 88 8.25 3.30 5.73
N LEU A 89 8.36 2.21 6.50
CA LEU A 89 7.19 1.52 7.07
C LEU A 89 6.42 2.41 8.06
N VAL A 90 7.11 3.20 8.88
CA VAL A 90 6.47 4.18 9.78
C VAL A 90 5.72 5.25 8.97
N THR A 91 6.31 5.75 7.89
CA THR A 91 5.62 6.69 6.99
C THR A 91 4.38 6.06 6.35
N VAL A 92 4.46 4.80 5.90
CA VAL A 92 3.30 4.06 5.38
C VAL A 92 2.21 3.96 6.45
N GLN A 93 2.57 3.65 7.71
CA GLN A 93 1.59 3.52 8.79
C GLN A 93 0.83 4.84 9.02
N SER A 94 1.54 5.97 9.06
CA SER A 94 0.90 7.29 9.15
C SER A 94 -0.07 7.54 8.00
N LEU A 95 0.34 7.24 6.76
CA LEU A 95 -0.50 7.43 5.58
C LEU A 95 -1.75 6.56 5.59
N LEU A 96 -1.67 5.30 6.04
CA LEU A 96 -2.83 4.42 6.13
C LEU A 96 -3.81 4.86 7.21
N ASN A 97 -3.31 5.28 8.38
CA ASN A 97 -4.13 5.85 9.44
C ASN A 97 -4.85 7.13 8.97
N GLU A 98 -4.18 7.99 8.19
CA GLU A 98 -4.80 9.15 7.56
C GLU A 98 -5.84 8.75 6.51
N ALA A 99 -5.57 7.72 5.70
CA ALA A 99 -6.52 7.22 4.72
C ALA A 99 -7.81 6.71 5.39
N GLU A 100 -7.71 5.96 6.49
CA GLU A 100 -8.87 5.51 7.27
C GLU A 100 -9.68 6.68 7.83
N LYS A 101 -9.02 7.68 8.45
CA LYS A 101 -9.70 8.89 8.94
C LYS A 101 -10.45 9.63 7.82
N HIS A 102 -9.87 9.67 6.61
CA HIS A 102 -10.54 10.24 5.45
C HIS A 102 -11.74 9.42 5.00
N MET A 103 -11.68 8.08 5.06
CA MET A 103 -12.82 7.20 4.79
C MET A 103 -13.97 7.46 5.78
N GLU A 104 -13.67 7.56 7.08
CA GLU A 104 -14.65 7.88 8.13
C GLU A 104 -15.30 9.25 7.90
N SER A 105 -14.50 10.23 7.48
CA SER A 105 -14.95 11.58 7.15
C SER A 105 -15.60 11.70 5.76
N LYS A 106 -15.79 10.60 5.04
CA LYS A 106 -16.35 10.53 3.67
C LYS A 106 -15.57 11.36 2.63
N LYS A 107 -14.28 11.59 2.86
CA LYS A 107 -13.35 12.30 1.96
C LYS A 107 -12.61 11.30 1.07
N LEU A 108 -13.33 10.68 0.13
CA LEU A 108 -12.83 9.56 -0.68
C LEU A 108 -11.58 9.91 -1.50
N LEU A 109 -11.53 11.10 -2.10
CA LEU A 109 -10.38 11.54 -2.88
C LEU A 109 -9.12 11.67 -2.00
N ASP A 110 -9.25 12.19 -0.78
CA ASP A 110 -8.12 12.32 0.14
C ASP A 110 -7.65 10.95 0.64
N ALA A 111 -8.58 10.03 0.93
CA ALA A 111 -8.25 8.65 1.24
C ALA A 111 -7.46 7.99 0.11
N TYR A 112 -7.96 8.09 -1.13
CA TYR A 112 -7.27 7.60 -2.33
C TYR A 112 -5.84 8.14 -2.45
N LYS A 113 -5.66 9.45 -2.27
CA LYS A 113 -4.34 10.10 -2.36
C LYS A 113 -3.36 9.52 -1.35
N LYS A 114 -3.80 9.32 -0.10
CA LYS A 114 -2.95 8.75 0.96
C LYS A 114 -2.61 7.29 0.69
N THR A 115 -3.58 6.48 0.29
CA THR A 115 -3.37 5.08 -0.13
C THR A 115 -2.40 4.97 -1.30
N TYR A 116 -2.52 5.87 -2.30
CA TYR A 116 -1.63 5.89 -3.46
C TYR A 116 -0.17 6.16 -3.07
N ILE A 117 0.06 7.15 -2.19
CA ILE A 117 1.41 7.46 -1.69
C ILE A 117 1.96 6.28 -0.87
N ALA A 118 1.14 5.69 -0.01
CA ALA A 118 1.51 4.51 0.79
C ALA A 118 1.97 3.35 -0.11
N ARG A 119 1.22 3.07 -1.19
CA ARG A 119 1.57 2.02 -2.15
C ARG A 119 2.92 2.26 -2.82
N HIS A 120 3.23 3.52 -3.18
CA HIS A 120 4.51 3.88 -3.78
C HIS A 120 5.69 3.67 -2.83
N HIS A 121 5.52 3.96 -1.54
CA HIS A 121 6.53 3.64 -0.54
C HIS A 121 6.75 2.13 -0.40
N ILE A 122 5.67 1.34 -0.38
CA ILE A 122 5.77 -0.13 -0.35
C ILE A 122 6.44 -0.68 -1.59
N LEU A 123 6.16 -0.12 -2.77
CA LEU A 123 6.83 -0.52 -4.02
C LEU A 123 8.35 -0.34 -3.90
N LYS A 124 8.81 0.76 -3.31
CA LYS A 124 10.24 0.99 -3.07
C LYS A 124 10.86 -0.10 -2.18
N VAL A 125 10.17 -0.49 -1.11
CA VAL A 125 10.62 -1.57 -0.22
C VAL A 125 10.70 -2.91 -0.97
N GLN A 126 9.70 -3.23 -1.79
CA GLN A 126 9.70 -4.43 -2.63
C GLN A 126 10.86 -4.45 -3.64
N GLU A 127 11.16 -3.33 -4.30
CA GLU A 127 12.31 -3.19 -5.20
C GLU A 127 13.62 -3.48 -4.48
N ASP A 128 13.79 -2.94 -3.28
CA ASP A 128 15.03 -3.08 -2.50
C ASP A 128 15.20 -4.54 -2.01
N LEU A 129 14.11 -5.19 -1.59
CA LEU A 129 14.10 -6.62 -1.26
C LEU A 129 14.46 -7.49 -2.47
N ALA A 130 13.86 -7.23 -3.63
CA ALA A 130 14.14 -7.95 -4.87
C ALA A 130 15.61 -7.79 -5.29
N LYS A 131 16.14 -6.57 -5.18
CA LYS A 131 17.56 -6.27 -5.45
C LYS A 131 18.47 -7.05 -4.51
N LYS A 132 18.19 -7.02 -3.20
CA LYS A 132 18.97 -7.76 -2.19
C LYS A 132 18.97 -9.28 -2.48
N LYS A 133 17.80 -9.85 -2.79
CA LYS A 133 17.66 -11.28 -3.14
C LYS A 133 18.47 -11.64 -4.39
N ARG A 134 18.41 -10.81 -5.45
CA ARG A 134 19.18 -11.03 -6.68
C ARG A 134 20.68 -11.04 -6.43
N GLU A 135 21.20 -10.09 -5.64
CA GLU A 135 22.63 -10.03 -5.34
C GLU A 135 23.10 -11.20 -4.45
N ALA A 136 22.27 -11.66 -3.51
CA ALA A 136 22.56 -12.85 -2.71
C ALA A 136 22.67 -14.12 -3.59
N LEU A 137 21.76 -14.29 -4.55
CA LEU A 137 21.78 -15.42 -5.48
C LEU A 137 23.02 -15.40 -6.38
N LYS A 138 23.41 -14.24 -6.91
CA LYS A 138 24.65 -14.09 -7.71
C LYS A 138 25.89 -14.49 -6.91
N LYS A 139 26.00 -14.06 -5.65
CA LYS A 139 27.13 -14.42 -4.76
C LYS A 139 27.19 -15.93 -4.51
N LYS A 140 26.05 -16.60 -4.31
CA LYS A 140 25.99 -18.05 -4.14
C LYS A 140 26.42 -18.80 -5.41
N ALA A 141 25.93 -18.37 -6.58
CA ALA A 141 26.29 -18.96 -7.87
C ALA A 141 27.77 -18.78 -8.24
N GLY A 142 28.38 -17.64 -7.87
CA GLY A 142 29.81 -17.39 -8.07
C GLY A 142 30.71 -18.22 -7.14
N LYS A 143 30.24 -18.54 -5.92
CA LYS A 143 30.95 -19.42 -4.99
C LYS A 143 30.88 -20.89 -5.37
N ALA A 144 29.80 -21.34 -6.00
CA ALA A 144 29.64 -22.73 -6.46
C ALA A 144 30.45 -23.07 -7.73
N LYS A 145 31.05 -22.07 -8.39
CA LYS A 145 31.89 -22.22 -9.58
C LYS A 145 33.40 -22.16 -9.27
N LYS A 146 33.78 -22.02 -8.00
CA LYS A 146 35.16 -22.12 -7.51
C LYS A 146 35.30 -23.40 -6.71
#